data_AF-A0A3B8W4U5-F1
#
_entry.id   AF-A0A3B8W4U5-F1
#
_cell.length_a   1.000
_cell.length_b   1.000
_cell.length_c   1.000
_cell.angle_alpha   90.00
_cell.angle_beta   90.00
_cell.angle_gamma   90.00
#
_symmetry.space_group_name_H-M   'P 1'
#
loop_
_entity.id
_entity.type
_entity.pdbx_description
1 polymer ?
#
loop_
_entity_poly.entity_id
_entity_poly.type
_entity_poly.pdbx_seq_one_letter_code
_entity_poly.pdbx_strand_id
1 'polypeptide(L)'
;MISTPNRLPQHMKNAFVILILGFVGFSCETKKEETAKPEPITIGDITRSEICRASLDGLSKGDIDSFVGPMADNAVYVFNNGDSLVGKE
;
A
#
# COMPACT_ATOMS: atom_id res chain seq x y z
N MET A 1 51.20 -10.64 -19.95
CA MET A 1 50.54 -9.33 -19.73
C MET A 1 49.51 -9.52 -18.63
N ILE A 2 49.61 -8.69 -17.59
CA ILE A 2 48.92 -8.79 -16.30
C ILE A 2 47.50 -8.24 -16.45
N SER A 3 46.47 -9.03 -16.16
CA SER A 3 45.09 -8.57 -16.03
C SER A 3 44.72 -8.53 -14.55
N THR A 4 44.87 -7.37 -13.94
CA THR A 4 44.51 -7.09 -12.55
C THR A 4 42.97 -7.07 -12.41
N PRO A 5 42.33 -7.90 -11.57
CA PRO A 5 40.92 -7.72 -11.26
C PRO A 5 40.77 -6.47 -10.38
N ASN A 6 39.94 -5.56 -10.88
CA ASN A 6 39.60 -4.27 -10.29
C ASN A 6 38.91 -4.48 -8.92
N ARG A 7 39.71 -4.63 -7.85
CA ARG A 7 39.19 -4.68 -6.47
C ARG A 7 38.84 -3.26 -6.04
N LEU A 8 37.57 -2.90 -6.21
CA LEU A 8 36.98 -1.73 -5.55
C LEU A 8 37.29 -1.80 -4.04
N PRO A 9 37.81 -0.71 -3.45
CA PRO A 9 38.34 -0.72 -2.09
C PRO A 9 37.20 -0.97 -1.08
N GLN A 10 37.45 -1.83 -0.10
CA GLN A 10 36.45 -2.36 0.85
C GLN A 10 35.66 -1.25 1.59
N HIS A 11 36.25 -0.08 1.78
CA HIS A 11 35.60 1.06 2.43
C HIS A 11 34.45 1.67 1.62
N MET A 12 34.48 1.60 0.28
CA MET A 12 33.41 2.12 -0.58
C MET A 12 32.17 1.21 -0.59
N LYS A 13 32.36 -0.09 -0.40
CA LYS A 13 31.24 -1.05 -0.34
C LYS A 13 30.39 -0.85 0.91
N ASN A 14 31.04 -0.62 2.06
CA ASN A 14 30.35 -0.34 3.32
C ASN A 14 29.62 1.01 3.25
N ALA A 15 30.23 2.03 2.61
CA ALA A 15 29.57 3.32 2.38
C ALA A 15 28.33 3.20 1.48
N PHE A 16 28.39 2.35 0.44
CA PHE A 16 27.26 2.13 -0.47
C PHE A 16 26.10 1.36 0.20
N VAL A 17 26.41 0.39 1.07
CA VAL A 17 25.40 -0.34 1.85
C VAL A 17 24.71 0.55 2.88
N ILE A 18 25.45 1.47 3.53
CA ILE A 18 24.89 2.46 4.47
C ILE A 18 23.96 3.44 3.75
N LEU A 19 24.31 3.87 2.53
CA LEU A 19 23.47 4.76 1.72
C LEU A 19 22.12 4.11 1.33
N ILE A 20 22.13 2.81 0.98
CA ILE A 20 20.91 2.08 0.61
C ILE A 20 20.03 1.82 1.84
N LEU A 21 20.61 1.47 2.99
CA LEU A 21 19.86 1.26 4.24
C LEU A 21 19.25 2.56 4.80
N GLY A 22 19.88 3.71 4.56
CA GLY A 22 19.33 5.01 4.96
C GLY A 22 18.07 5.43 4.18
N PHE A 23 17.94 5.01 2.93
CA PHE A 23 16.80 5.37 2.07
C PHE A 23 15.51 4.62 2.42
N VAL A 24 15.61 3.41 2.99
CA VAL A 24 14.45 2.62 3.42
C VAL A 24 13.78 3.20 4.68
N GLY A 25 14.50 4.04 5.44
CA GLY A 25 14.00 4.63 6.69
C GLY A 25 13.18 5.92 6.55
N PHE A 26 13.11 6.54 5.36
CA PHE A 26 12.50 7.88 5.21
C PHE A 26 11.07 7.88 4.64
N SER A 27 10.51 6.72 4.28
CA SER A 27 9.18 6.65 3.65
C SER A 27 8.09 6.19 4.62
N CYS A 28 7.90 6.93 5.71
CA CYS A 28 6.68 6.86 6.49
C CYS A 28 6.24 8.29 6.85
N GLU A 29 5.76 9.02 5.85
CA GLU A 29 5.03 10.26 6.08
C GLU A 29 3.57 9.92 6.39
N THR A 30 3.18 10.16 7.64
CA THR A 30 1.79 10.14 8.10
C THR A 30 1.06 11.34 7.52
N LYS A 31 0.24 11.12 6.48
CA LYS A 31 -0.66 12.16 5.98
C LYS A 31 -1.76 12.43 7.00
N LYS A 32 -1.83 13.68 7.44
CA LYS A 32 -2.84 14.22 8.36
C LYS A 32 -4.16 14.38 7.61
N GLU A 33 -5.17 13.62 8.01
CA GLU A 33 -6.52 13.64 7.43
C GLU A 33 -7.27 14.89 7.89
N GLU A 34 -7.73 15.69 6.93
CA GLU A 34 -8.57 16.87 7.15
C GLU A 34 -10.00 16.39 7.38
N THR A 35 -10.46 16.46 8.63
CA THR A 35 -11.81 16.05 9.05
C THR A 35 -12.85 16.99 8.43
N ALA A 36 -13.48 16.55 7.35
CA ALA A 36 -14.69 17.15 6.81
C ALA A 36 -15.82 17.09 7.85
N LYS A 37 -16.60 18.17 7.93
CA LYS A 37 -17.76 18.35 8.82
C LYS A 37 -18.71 17.16 8.68
N PRO A 38 -19.14 16.48 9.78
CA PRO A 38 -19.96 15.29 9.68
C PRO A 38 -21.34 15.65 9.12
N GLU A 39 -21.63 15.16 7.92
CA GLU A 39 -22.98 15.14 7.36
C GLU A 39 -23.85 14.16 8.16
N PRO A 40 -25.17 14.37 8.24
CA PRO A 40 -26.05 13.46 8.95
C PRO A 40 -25.96 12.06 8.35
N ILE A 41 -25.53 11.10 9.18
CA ILE A 41 -25.39 9.68 8.83
C ILE A 41 -26.77 9.15 8.46
N THR A 42 -26.92 8.72 7.21
CA THR A 42 -28.13 8.05 6.73
C THR A 42 -28.05 6.55 7.04
N ILE A 43 -29.19 5.83 6.99
CA ILE A 43 -29.19 4.37 7.14
C ILE A 43 -28.30 3.69 6.08
N GLY A 44 -28.20 4.29 4.88
CA GLY A 44 -27.27 3.86 3.84
C GLY A 44 -25.80 3.92 4.28
N ASP A 45 -25.41 4.94 5.03
CA ASP A 45 -24.04 5.11 5.53
C ASP A 45 -23.69 4.08 6.61
N ILE A 46 -24.66 3.70 7.44
CA ILE A 46 -24.48 2.65 8.46
C ILE A 46 -24.18 1.31 7.77
N THR A 47 -25.04 0.91 6.82
CA THR A 47 -24.85 -0.36 6.09
C THR A 47 -23.55 -0.39 5.29
N ARG A 48 -23.18 0.73 4.65
CA ARG A 48 -21.90 0.85 3.94
C ARG A 48 -20.71 0.74 4.89
N SER A 49 -20.77 1.36 6.06
CA SER A 49 -19.70 1.30 7.06
C SER A 49 -19.49 -0.11 7.61
N GLU A 50 -20.55 -0.90 7.77
CA GLU A 50 -20.49 -2.29 8.22
C GLU A 50 -19.86 -3.20 7.17
N ILE A 51 -20.28 -3.04 5.90
CA ILE A 51 -19.70 -3.77 4.76
C ILE A 51 -18.21 -3.44 4.62
N CYS A 52 -17.84 -2.16 4.74
CA CYS A 52 -16.44 -1.73 4.71
C CYS A 52 -15.63 -2.35 5.86
N ARG A 53 -16.16 -2.37 7.08
CA ARG A 53 -15.48 -2.99 8.23
C ARG A 53 -15.27 -4.49 8.04
N ALA A 54 -16.30 -5.20 7.59
CA ALA A 54 -16.21 -6.63 7.32
C ALA A 54 -15.17 -6.94 6.22
N SER A 55 -15.16 -6.14 5.15
CA SER A 55 -14.20 -6.28 4.05
C SER A 55 -12.76 -6.01 4.52
N LEU A 56 -12.55 -4.98 5.34
CA LEU A 56 -11.24 -4.66 5.92
C LEU A 56 -10.74 -5.74 6.89
N ASP A 57 -11.63 -6.36 7.66
CA ASP A 57 -11.29 -7.48 8.53
C ASP A 57 -10.82 -8.70 7.72
N GLY A 58 -11.51 -9.03 6.62
CA GLY A 58 -11.08 -10.06 5.66
C GLY A 58 -9.71 -9.76 5.06
N LEU A 59 -9.51 -8.52 4.57
CA LEU A 59 -8.24 -8.08 4.01
C LEU A 59 -7.09 -8.16 5.03
N SER A 60 -7.35 -7.81 6.30
CA SER A 60 -6.35 -7.88 7.37
C SER A 60 -5.88 -9.32 7.67
N LYS A 61 -6.74 -10.31 7.39
CA LYS A 61 -6.47 -11.74 7.54
C LYS A 61 -5.86 -12.38 6.29
N GLY A 62 -5.69 -11.60 5.21
CA GLY A 62 -5.24 -12.10 3.92
C GLY A 62 -6.32 -12.90 3.15
N ASP A 63 -7.57 -12.82 3.57
CA ASP A 63 -8.70 -13.47 2.91
C ASP A 63 -9.27 -12.52 1.84
N ILE A 64 -8.71 -12.65 0.63
CA ILE A 64 -9.11 -11.83 -0.53
C ILE A 64 -10.51 -12.20 -1.01
N ASP A 65 -10.92 -13.47 -0.91
CA ASP A 65 -12.25 -13.92 -1.35
C ASP A 65 -13.36 -13.26 -0.52
N SER A 66 -13.17 -13.20 0.80
CA SER A 66 -14.09 -12.47 1.70
C SER A 66 -14.06 -10.95 1.47
N PHE A 67 -12.93 -10.41 0.99
CA PHE A 67 -12.80 -8.99 0.67
C PHE A 67 -13.50 -8.62 -0.64
N VAL A 68 -13.31 -9.39 -1.72
CA VAL A 68 -13.92 -9.11 -3.04
C VAL A 68 -15.35 -9.62 -3.16
N GLY A 69 -15.74 -10.61 -2.35
CA GLY A 69 -17.07 -11.20 -2.30
C GLY A 69 -18.23 -10.20 -2.30
N PRO A 70 -18.25 -9.18 -1.40
CA PRO A 70 -19.32 -8.18 -1.34
C PRO A 70 -19.23 -7.06 -2.39
N MET A 71 -18.18 -7.03 -3.22
CA MET A 71 -18.03 -6.02 -4.26
C MET A 71 -18.90 -6.34 -5.49
N ALA A 72 -19.33 -5.29 -6.19
CA ALA A 72 -20.01 -5.44 -7.48
C ALA A 72 -19.03 -5.97 -8.54
N ASP A 73 -19.55 -6.71 -9.52
CA ASP A 73 -18.73 -7.31 -10.59
C ASP A 73 -17.99 -6.25 -11.44
N ASN A 74 -18.47 -5.01 -11.44
CA ASN A 74 -17.86 -3.85 -12.11
C ASN A 74 -17.05 -2.95 -11.17
N ALA A 75 -16.61 -3.47 -10.02
CA ALA A 75 -15.80 -2.70 -9.07
C ALA A 75 -14.51 -2.20 -9.75
N VAL A 76 -14.09 -0.99 -9.39
CA VAL A 76 -12.82 -0.41 -9.84
C VAL A 76 -11.98 -0.07 -8.61
N TYR A 77 -10.81 -0.69 -8.51
CA TYR A 77 -9.82 -0.42 -7.48
C TYR A 77 -8.75 0.50 -8.06
N VAL A 78 -8.68 1.73 -7.58
CA VAL A 78 -7.67 2.71 -8.03
C VAL A 78 -6.57 2.79 -6.99
N PHE A 79 -5.34 2.58 -7.42
CA PHE A 79 -4.16 2.73 -6.60
C PHE A 79 -3.53 4.12 -6.81
N ASN A 80 -2.95 4.67 -5.75
CA ASN A 80 -2.33 6.00 -5.79
C ASN A 80 -1.10 6.10 -6.71
N ASN A 81 -0.58 4.96 -7.18
CA ASN A 81 0.51 4.89 -8.15
C ASN A 81 0.02 5.04 -9.62
N GLY A 82 -1.28 5.24 -9.83
CA GLY A 82 -1.88 5.36 -11.17
C GLY A 82 -2.30 4.02 -11.78
N ASP A 83 -2.13 2.91 -11.06
CA ASP A 83 -2.64 1.60 -11.46
C ASP A 83 -4.11 1.45 -11.06
N SER A 84 -4.86 0.64 -11.82
CA SER A 84 -6.25 0.35 -11.52
C SER A 84 -6.63 -1.07 -11.89
N LEU A 85 -7.30 -1.76 -10.97
CA LEU A 85 -7.95 -3.03 -11.23
C LEU A 85 -9.41 -2.78 -11.57
N VAL A 86 -9.86 -3.34 -12.68
CA VAL A 86 -11.23 -3.22 -13.16
C VAL A 86 -11.86 -4.60 -13.16
N GLY A 87 -12.99 -4.72 -12.49
CA GLY A 87 -13.66 -6.00 -12.30
C GLY A 87 -13.27 -6.66 -10.99
N LYS A 88 -13.96 -7.75 -10.71
CA LYS A 88 -13.81 -8.57 -9.50
C LYS A 88 -12.84 -9.76 -9.69
N GLU A 89 -12.52 -10.11 -10.95
CA GLU A 89 -11.68 -11.26 -11.33
C GLU A 89 -10.21 -10.91 -11.52
#